data_AF-A0A6L7KQ43-F1
#
_entry.id   AF-A0A6L7KQ43-F1
#
_cell.length_a   1.000
_cell.length_b   1.000
_cell.length_c   1.000
_cell.angle_alpha   90.00
_cell.angle_beta   90.00
_cell.angle_gamma   90.00
#
_symmetry.space_group_name_H-M   'P 1'
#
loop_
_entity.id
_entity.type
_entity.pdbx_description
1 polymer ?
#
loop_
_entity_poly.entity_id
_entity_poly.type
_entity_poly.pdbx_seq_one_letter_code
_entity_poly.pdbx_strand_id
1 'polypeptide(L)'
;MSRLATIDTVTLVNLVTDTRTVPEFLGPDCKPAAIAEAVNELLSSHAAREAQLDAMATTMTRLGRGEEMPGLRAARSVLAALSRKGDGRGQ
;
A
#
# COMPACT_ATOMS: atom_id res chain seq x y z
N MET A 1 4.59 1.84 18.44
CA MET A 1 3.76 0.78 17.84
C MET A 1 3.51 -0.33 18.86
N SER A 2 2.33 -0.94 18.81
CA SER A 2 1.94 -2.09 19.64
C SER A 2 2.75 -3.34 19.26
N ARG A 3 2.85 -4.30 20.20
CA ARG A 3 3.63 -5.55 20.15
C ARG A 3 3.24 -6.55 19.04
N LEU A 4 2.42 -6.13 18.06
CA LEU A 4 1.75 -6.97 17.05
C LEU A 4 1.83 -6.44 15.61
N ALA A 5 2.44 -5.27 15.35
CA ALA A 5 2.66 -4.80 13.98
C ALA A 5 3.99 -5.36 13.44
N THR A 6 3.94 -6.20 12.41
CA THR A 6 5.12 -6.70 11.68
C THR A 6 5.54 -5.78 10.53
N ILE A 7 4.74 -4.75 10.26
CA ILE A 7 4.95 -3.73 9.22
C ILE A 7 5.30 -2.41 9.90
N ASP A 8 6.14 -1.61 9.24
CA ASP A 8 6.65 -0.34 9.73
C ASP A 8 5.90 0.89 9.17
N THR A 9 4.89 0.66 8.32
CA THR A 9 4.03 1.68 7.72
C THR A 9 2.59 1.18 7.61
N VAL A 10 1.61 2.07 7.48
CA VAL A 10 0.17 1.71 7.53
C VAL A 10 -0.66 2.21 6.35
N THR A 11 -0.19 3.21 5.60
CA THR A 11 -0.95 3.67 4.43
C THR A 11 -0.81 2.67 3.29
N LEU A 12 -1.92 2.45 2.58
CA LEU A 12 -1.93 1.52 1.45
C LEU A 12 -0.90 1.90 0.37
N VAL A 13 -0.69 3.21 0.15
CA VAL A 13 0.28 3.72 -0.81
C VAL A 13 1.69 3.29 -0.42
N ASN A 14 2.12 3.56 0.81
CA ASN A 14 3.45 3.17 1.29
C ASN A 14 3.63 1.64 1.28
N LEU A 15 2.61 0.89 1.70
CA LEU A 15 2.65 -0.59 1.69
C LEU A 15 2.76 -1.18 0.29
N VAL A 16 1.97 -0.69 -0.67
CA VAL A 16 1.92 -1.24 -2.03
C VAL A 16 3.13 -0.82 -2.84
N THR A 17 3.65 0.39 -2.62
CA THR A 17 4.83 0.91 -3.32
C THR A 17 6.15 0.47 -2.67
N ASP A 18 6.11 0.03 -1.41
CA ASP A 18 7.27 -0.15 -0.53
C ASP A 18 8.12 1.13 -0.42
N THR A 19 7.45 2.26 -0.20
CA THR A 19 8.07 3.58 -0.02
C THR A 19 7.51 4.27 1.20
N ARG A 20 8.13 5.36 1.67
CA ARG A 20 7.65 6.22 2.78
C ARG A 20 7.32 7.62 2.23
N THR A 21 6.81 7.66 1.01
CA THR A 21 6.54 8.90 0.28
C THR A 21 5.36 9.67 0.87
N VAL A 22 4.43 8.98 1.52
CA VAL A 22 3.37 9.60 2.33
C VAL A 22 3.83 9.64 3.78
N PRO A 23 4.06 10.82 4.39
CA PRO A 23 4.38 10.93 5.81
C PRO A 23 3.27 10.37 6.69
N GLU A 24 3.64 9.59 7.72
CA GLU A 24 2.70 8.96 8.64
C GLU A 24 2.98 9.38 10.08
N PHE A 25 1.99 10.01 10.72
CA PHE A 25 2.08 10.50 12.10
C PHE A 25 1.12 9.71 12.98
N LEU A 26 1.62 8.61 13.57
CA LEU A 26 0.80 7.61 14.25
C LEU A 26 1.06 7.59 15.77
N GLY A 27 0.01 7.31 16.55
CA GLY A 27 0.13 7.15 18.00
C GLY A 27 0.76 8.39 18.66
N PRO A 28 1.82 8.25 19.48
CA PRO A 28 2.48 9.39 20.12
C PRO A 28 3.03 10.45 19.14
N ASP A 29 3.31 10.08 17.89
CA ASP A 29 3.84 10.98 16.87
C ASP A 29 2.75 11.74 16.11
N CYS A 30 1.48 11.43 16.36
CA CYS A 30 0.32 12.17 15.86
C CYS A 30 0.21 13.53 16.58
N LYS A 31 1.10 14.46 16.22
CA LYS A 31 1.24 15.77 16.84
C LYS A 31 0.86 16.87 15.83
N PRO A 32 0.08 17.89 16.23
CA PRO A 32 -0.37 18.94 15.31
C PRO A 32 0.77 19.64 14.57
N ALA A 33 1.86 19.97 15.25
CA ALA A 33 2.99 20.69 14.65
C ALA A 33 3.67 19.90 13.52
N ALA A 34 3.93 18.60 13.73
CA ALA A 34 4.57 17.74 12.75
C ALA A 34 3.67 17.52 11.51
N ILE A 35 2.37 17.34 11.74
CA ILE A 35 1.39 17.22 10.65
C ILE A 35 1.33 18.52 9.84
N ALA A 36 1.26 19.68 10.51
CA ALA A 36 1.21 20.98 9.84
C ALA A 36 2.46 21.25 8.99
N GLU A 37 3.64 20.88 9.50
CA GLU A 37 4.91 20.99 8.77
C GLU A 37 4.89 20.15 7.49
N ALA A 38 4.51 18.87 7.57
CA ALA A 38 4.44 17.99 6.41
C ALA A 38 3.41 18.46 5.36
N VAL A 39 2.28 19.00 5.80
CA VAL A 39 1.29 19.59 4.89
C VAL A 39 1.87 20.84 4.22
N ASN A 40 2.55 21.72 4.97
CA ASN A 40 3.19 22.90 4.40
C ASN A 40 4.28 22.54 3.39
N GLU A 41 5.07 21.50 3.64
CA GLU A 41 6.05 20.98 2.69
C GLU A 41 5.36 20.53 1.40
N LEU A 42 4.27 19.76 1.51
CA LEU A 42 3.51 19.29 0.34
C LEU A 42 2.93 20.44 -0.49
N LEU A 43 2.51 21.52 0.17
CA LEU A 43 1.95 22.70 -0.49
C LEU A 43 3.01 23.59 -1.14
N SER A 44 4.22 23.62 -0.58
CA SER A 44 5.29 24.54 -1.02
C SER A 44 6.32 23.89 -1.96
N SER A 45 6.51 22.57 -1.87
CA SER A 45 7.47 21.82 -2.67
C SER A 45 6.76 21.08 -3.80
N HIS A 46 7.00 21.53 -5.04
CA HIS A 46 6.50 20.83 -6.22
C HIS A 46 7.01 19.38 -6.28
N ALA A 47 8.30 19.16 -5.97
CA ALA A 47 8.89 17.83 -5.99
C ALA A 47 8.25 16.87 -4.98
N ALA A 48 7.99 17.33 -3.73
CA ALA A 48 7.33 16.51 -2.72
C ALA A 48 5.91 16.12 -3.15
N ARG A 49 5.18 17.06 -3.77
CA ARG A 49 3.85 16.82 -4.30
C ARG A 49 3.84 15.81 -5.45
N GLU A 50 4.71 15.99 -6.44
CA GLU A 50 4.79 15.07 -7.58
C GLU A 50 5.17 13.66 -7.12
N ALA A 51 6.10 13.53 -6.15
CA ALA A 51 6.45 12.23 -5.60
C ALA A 51 5.24 11.50 -4.99
N GLN A 52 4.38 12.19 -4.23
CA GLN A 52 3.16 11.59 -3.68
C GLN A 52 2.15 11.22 -4.77
N LEU A 53 1.97 12.07 -5.78
CA LEU A 53 1.07 11.78 -6.91
C LEU A 53 1.54 10.54 -7.69
N ASP A 54 2.85 10.43 -7.95
CA ASP A 54 3.45 9.28 -8.63
C ASP A 54 3.31 7.99 -7.82
N ALA A 55 3.51 8.07 -6.49
CA ALA A 55 3.30 6.94 -5.59
C ALA A 55 1.83 6.49 -5.59
N MET A 56 0.88 7.43 -5.56
CA MET A 56 -0.55 7.13 -5.65
C MET A 56 -0.92 6.50 -7.01
N ALA A 57 -0.41 7.03 -8.12
CA ALA A 57 -0.64 6.49 -9.46
C ALA A 57 -0.09 5.06 -9.57
N THR A 58 1.14 4.84 -9.11
CA THR A 58 1.78 3.51 -9.06
C THR A 58 0.97 2.53 -8.20
N THR A 59 0.45 2.99 -7.07
CA THR A 59 -0.42 2.18 -6.19
C THR A 59 -1.64 1.69 -6.96
N MET A 60 -2.34 2.58 -7.67
CA MET A 60 -3.53 2.19 -8.43
C MET A 60 -3.21 1.20 -9.55
N THR A 61 -2.08 1.38 -10.24
CA THR A 61 -1.60 0.42 -11.25
C THR A 61 -1.33 -0.95 -10.61
N ARG A 62 -0.63 -1.00 -9.46
CA ARG A 62 -0.33 -2.27 -8.75
C ARG A 62 -1.57 -2.94 -8.17
N LEU A 63 -2.61 -2.18 -7.82
CA LEU A 63 -3.92 -2.72 -7.44
C LEU A 63 -4.73 -3.23 -8.65
N GLY A 64 -4.22 -3.01 -9.86
CA GLY A 64 -4.78 -3.49 -11.11
C GLY A 64 -5.92 -2.60 -11.64
N ARG A 65 -5.76 -1.27 -11.53
CA ARG A 65 -6.67 -0.32 -12.18
C ARG A 65 -6.73 -0.59 -13.69
N GLY A 66 -7.94 -0.76 -14.22
CA GLY A 66 -8.17 -1.05 -15.64
C GLY A 66 -8.01 -2.52 -16.02
N GLU A 67 -7.60 -3.37 -15.07
CA GLU A 67 -7.61 -4.82 -15.24
C GLU A 67 -8.91 -5.44 -14.73
N GLU A 68 -8.96 -6.77 -14.72
CA GLU A 68 -10.09 -7.49 -14.16
C GLU A 68 -10.30 -7.19 -12.67
N MET A 69 -11.56 -7.18 -12.26
CA MET A 69 -11.96 -7.01 -10.86
C MET A 69 -11.15 -7.91 -9.92
N PRO A 70 -10.61 -7.36 -8.82
CA PRO A 70 -9.72 -8.08 -7.91
C PRO A 70 -10.35 -9.34 -7.31
N GLY A 71 -11.68 -9.35 -7.10
CA GLY A 71 -12.40 -10.52 -6.60
C GLY A 71 -12.34 -11.72 -7.56
N LEU A 72 -12.44 -11.48 -8.87
CA LEU A 72 -12.35 -12.53 -9.88
C LEU A 72 -10.91 -13.07 -10.01
N ARG A 73 -9.92 -12.17 -10.01
CA ARG A 73 -8.49 -12.54 -9.97
C ARG A 73 -8.17 -13.38 -8.74
N ALA A 74 -8.66 -12.96 -7.57
CA ALA A 74 -8.49 -13.68 -6.31
C ALA A 74 -9.14 -15.07 -6.35
N ALA A 75 -10.41 -15.16 -6.80
CA ALA A 75 -11.11 -16.44 -6.92
C ALA A 75 -10.37 -17.42 -7.84
N ARG A 76 -9.88 -16.97 -9.02
CA ARG A 76 -9.08 -17.81 -9.90
C ARG A 76 -7.76 -18.24 -9.30
N SER A 77 -7.07 -17.34 -8.59
CA SER A 77 -5.83 -17.68 -7.89
C SER A 77 -6.05 -18.79 -6.84
N VAL A 78 -7.13 -18.68 -6.06
CA VAL A 78 -7.52 -19.69 -5.08
C VAL A 78 -7.87 -21.03 -5.75
N LEU A 79 -8.72 -21.01 -6.80
CA LEU A 79 -9.08 -22.22 -7.53
C LEU A 79 -7.85 -22.91 -8.14
N ALA A 80 -6.95 -22.15 -8.77
CA ALA A 80 -5.70 -22.67 -9.32
C ALA A 80 -4.80 -23.29 -8.23
N ALA A 81 -4.73 -22.70 -7.04
CA ALA A 81 -3.98 -23.26 -5.91
C ALA A 81 -4.58 -24.56 -5.40
N LEU A 82 -5.92 -24.66 -5.34
CA LEU A 82 -6.62 -25.89 -4.94
C LEU A 82 -6.43 -27.02 -5.96
N SER A 83 -6.51 -26.72 -7.27
CA SER A 83 -6.28 -27.70 -8.33
C SER A 83 -4.87 -28.28 -8.27
N ARG A 84 -3.84 -27.44 -8.10
CA ARG A 84 -2.44 -27.92 -7.92
C ARG A 84 -2.26 -28.86 -6.73
N LYS A 85 -3.05 -28.69 -5.66
CA LYS A 85 -3.02 -29.54 -4.46
C LYS A 85 -3.85 -30.82 -4.61
N GLY A 86 -4.73 -30.89 -5.60
CA GLY A 86 -5.47 -32.09 -5.99
C GLY A 86 -4.58 -33.11 -6.70
N ASP A 87 -3.71 -32.64 -7.59
CA ASP A 87 -2.84 -33.49 -8.43
C ASP A 87 -1.68 -34.14 -7.65
N GLY A 88 -1.37 -33.66 -6.44
CA GLY A 88 -0.33 -34.20 -5.55
C GLY A 88 -0.80 -35.25 -4.54
N ARG A 89 -2.07 -35.70 -4.58
CA ARG A 89 -2.63 -36.73 -3.67
C ARG A 89 -2.81 -38.10 -4.34
N GLY A 90 -2.13 -38.34 -5.47
CA GLY A 90 -2.16 -39.58 -6.24
C GLY A 90 -0.79 -40.26 -6.45
N GLN A 91 0.24 -39.88 -5.67
CA GLN A 91 1.54 -40.56 -5.63
C GLN A 91 1.92 -40.85 -4.18
#